data_AF-D6WBB7-F1
#
_entry.id   AF-D6WBB7-F1
#
_cell.length_a   1.000
_cell.length_b   1.000
_cell.length_c   1.000
_cell.angle_alpha   90.00
_cell.angle_beta   90.00
_cell.angle_gamma   90.00
#
_symmetry.space_group_name_H-M   'P 1'
#
loop_
_entity.id
_entity.type
_entity.pdbx_description
1 polymer ?
#
loop_
_entity_poly.entity_id
_entity_poly.type
_entity_poly.pdbx_seq_one_letter_code
_entity_poly.pdbx_strand_id
1 'polypeptide(L)'
;MPGQLFFLLLSLSAVQVRCSLIDDATAKLETLRQTVLSSITLAENHLNDLSYDFGVYAVNVKTKGILSIQTGEDEVTSELDALKALGESAGVDVSYCFGAREEYLTNLPGVVIEELEQCILGNAQEASKISSSIQYIVDIKINKVDALQFQLELCDPDSEACIKPIVQEIELETINIPNSISTQIVRANGLFDELEVSVQSCSDLKVSQYTSSTSVVLKDITQCVNSIIG
;
A
#
# COMPACT_ATOMS: atom_id res chain seq x y z
N MET A 1 -68.85 -14.89 -63.52
CA MET A 1 -69.02 -13.70 -62.66
C MET A 1 -68.26 -13.93 -61.36
N PRO A 2 -67.61 -12.88 -60.82
CA PRO A 2 -66.46 -12.99 -59.92
C PRO A 2 -66.84 -12.85 -58.44
N GLY A 3 -65.89 -13.22 -57.58
CA GLY A 3 -65.61 -12.46 -56.35
C GLY A 3 -66.21 -12.99 -55.07
N GLN A 4 -65.36 -13.54 -54.19
CA GLN A 4 -64.86 -12.84 -53.00
C GLN A 4 -64.12 -13.85 -52.10
N LEU A 5 -62.80 -13.91 -52.28
CA LEU A 5 -61.88 -14.49 -51.32
C LEU A 5 -61.73 -13.49 -50.16
N PHE A 6 -62.37 -13.79 -49.04
CA PHE A 6 -62.22 -13.07 -47.78
C PHE A 6 -60.84 -13.38 -47.19
N PHE A 7 -59.86 -12.51 -47.44
CA PHE A 7 -58.59 -12.49 -46.71
C PHE A 7 -58.85 -11.92 -45.31
N LEU A 8 -58.95 -12.80 -44.31
CA LEU A 8 -58.85 -12.43 -42.90
C LEU A 8 -57.37 -12.13 -42.58
N LEU A 9 -56.98 -10.87 -42.77
CA LEU A 9 -55.75 -10.30 -42.21
C LEU A 9 -55.96 -10.13 -40.70
N LEU A 10 -55.54 -11.15 -39.94
CA LEU A 10 -55.23 -11.01 -38.51
C LEU A 10 -54.09 -10.00 -38.38
N SER A 11 -54.45 -8.76 -38.08
CA SER A 11 -53.53 -7.71 -37.67
C SER A 11 -53.01 -8.07 -36.28
N LEU A 12 -51.88 -8.78 -36.28
CA LEU A 12 -51.02 -8.89 -35.11
C LEU A 12 -50.53 -7.47 -34.81
N SER A 13 -51.23 -6.80 -33.90
CA SER A 13 -50.83 -5.48 -33.41
C SER A 13 -49.54 -5.71 -32.66
N ALA A 14 -48.41 -5.40 -33.30
CA ALA A 14 -47.15 -5.25 -32.62
C ALA A 14 -47.37 -4.27 -31.48
N VAL A 15 -47.39 -4.78 -30.25
CA VAL A 15 -47.22 -3.97 -29.05
C VAL A 15 -45.81 -3.39 -29.18
N GLN A 16 -45.69 -2.26 -29.88
CA GLN A 16 -44.54 -1.40 -29.76
C GLN A 16 -44.54 -0.93 -28.31
N VAL A 17 -43.78 -1.62 -27.47
CA VAL A 17 -43.35 -1.09 -26.18
C VAL A 17 -42.62 0.21 -26.53
N ARG A 18 -43.32 1.35 -26.39
CA ARG A 18 -42.69 2.65 -26.49
C ARG A 18 -41.85 2.76 -25.23
N CYS A 19 -40.55 2.50 -25.32
CA CYS A 19 -39.63 2.93 -24.27
C CYS A 19 -39.77 4.44 -24.14
N SER A 20 -40.12 4.90 -22.94
CA SER A 20 -40.15 6.32 -22.63
C SER A 20 -38.72 6.85 -22.47
N LEU A 21 -38.54 8.16 -22.61
CA LEU A 21 -37.23 8.80 -22.41
C LEU A 21 -36.68 8.53 -20.99
N ILE A 22 -37.57 8.38 -20.00
CA ILE A 22 -37.20 8.06 -18.62
C ILE A 22 -36.75 6.61 -18.46
N ASP A 23 -37.29 5.66 -19.23
CA ASP A 23 -36.84 4.26 -19.24
C ASP A 23 -35.41 4.15 -19.78
N ASP A 24 -35.12 4.86 -20.88
CA ASP A 24 -33.77 4.91 -21.47
C ASP A 24 -32.76 5.58 -20.51
N ALA A 25 -33.16 6.67 -19.85
CA ALA A 25 -32.34 7.34 -18.84
C ALA A 25 -32.05 6.42 -17.64
N THR A 26 -33.06 5.68 -17.18
CA THR A 26 -32.93 4.72 -16.08
C THR A 26 -31.98 3.57 -16.45
N ALA A 27 -32.08 3.05 -17.67
CA ALA A 27 -31.18 2.01 -18.16
C ALA A 27 -29.72 2.50 -18.27
N LYS A 28 -29.51 3.74 -18.72
CA LYS A 28 -28.17 4.37 -18.74
C LYS A 28 -27.62 4.57 -17.34
N LEU A 29 -28.45 5.01 -16.39
CA LEU A 29 -28.07 5.17 -15.00
C LEU A 29 -27.67 3.84 -14.35
N GLU A 30 -28.42 2.76 -14.61
CA GLU A 30 -28.08 1.44 -14.11
C GLU A 30 -26.76 0.94 -14.72
N THR A 31 -26.53 1.22 -16.01
CA THR A 31 -25.23 0.92 -16.64
C THR A 31 -24.10 1.68 -15.94
N LEU A 32 -24.28 2.98 -15.67
CA LEU A 32 -23.31 3.79 -14.91
C LEU A 32 -23.06 3.18 -13.52
N ARG A 33 -24.12 2.83 -12.79
CA ARG A 33 -24.00 2.19 -11.47
C ARG A 33 -23.13 0.94 -11.53
N GLN A 34 -23.40 0.03 -12.46
CA GLN A 34 -22.63 -1.21 -12.60
C GLN A 34 -21.16 -0.92 -12.95
N THR A 35 -20.90 0.04 -13.84
CA THR A 35 -19.53 0.46 -14.17
C THR A 35 -18.80 1.03 -12.95
N VAL A 36 -19.46 1.87 -12.14
CA VAL A 36 -18.88 2.47 -10.95
C VAL A 36 -18.61 1.41 -9.87
N LEU A 37 -19.57 0.53 -9.58
CA LEU A 37 -19.39 -0.56 -8.60
C LEU A 37 -18.26 -1.52 -9.00
N SER A 38 -18.17 -1.85 -10.29
CA SER A 38 -17.07 -2.65 -10.82
C SER A 38 -15.72 -1.94 -10.64
N SER A 39 -15.67 -0.64 -10.93
CA SER A 39 -14.45 0.17 -10.76
C SER A 39 -14.03 0.30 -9.30
N ILE A 40 -14.98 0.45 -8.38
CA ILE A 40 -14.74 0.45 -6.92
C ILE A 40 -14.17 -0.90 -6.50
N THR A 41 -14.82 -2.00 -6.89
CA THR A 41 -14.37 -3.37 -6.54
C THR A 41 -12.94 -3.64 -7.03
N LEU A 42 -12.62 -3.24 -8.27
CA LEU A 42 -11.27 -3.37 -8.82
C LEU A 42 -10.25 -2.53 -8.04
N ALA A 43 -10.63 -1.31 -7.66
CA ALA A 43 -9.80 -0.43 -6.86
C ALA A 43 -9.55 -0.99 -5.45
N GLU A 44 -10.57 -1.53 -4.77
CA GLU A 44 -10.43 -2.19 -3.47
C GLU A 44 -9.48 -3.39 -3.54
N ASN A 45 -9.63 -4.24 -4.55
CA ASN A 45 -8.72 -5.38 -4.77
C ASN A 45 -7.27 -4.89 -4.98
N HIS A 46 -7.08 -3.86 -5.80
CA HIS A 46 -5.74 -3.29 -6.03
C HIS A 46 -5.12 -2.71 -4.75
N LEU A 47 -5.91 -2.01 -3.92
CA LEU A 47 -5.42 -1.48 -2.64
C LEU A 47 -5.07 -2.59 -1.65
N ASN A 48 -5.84 -3.68 -1.64
CA ASN A 48 -5.54 -4.85 -0.82
C ASN A 48 -4.24 -5.52 -1.26
N ASP A 49 -4.04 -5.69 -2.57
CA ASP A 49 -2.82 -6.25 -3.14
C ASP A 49 -1.60 -5.38 -2.79
N LEU A 50 -1.70 -4.05 -2.97
CA LEU A 50 -0.64 -3.12 -2.56
C LEU A 50 -0.30 -3.21 -1.07
N SER A 51 -1.33 -3.28 -0.23
CA SER A 51 -1.14 -3.37 1.23
C SER A 51 -0.48 -4.69 1.61
N TYR A 52 -0.85 -5.79 0.96
CA TYR A 52 -0.27 -7.11 1.16
C TYR A 52 1.20 -7.15 0.70
N ASP A 53 1.47 -6.70 -0.53
CA ASP A 53 2.82 -6.71 -1.12
C ASP A 53 3.77 -5.86 -0.31
N PHE A 54 3.34 -4.67 0.12
CA PHE A 54 4.10 -3.82 1.02
C PHE A 54 4.38 -4.51 2.37
N GLY A 55 3.38 -5.19 2.94
CA GLY A 55 3.55 -5.94 4.19
C GLY A 55 4.62 -7.04 4.07
N VAL A 56 4.60 -7.79 2.96
CA VAL A 56 5.60 -8.81 2.65
C VAL A 56 6.98 -8.18 2.45
N TYR A 57 7.06 -7.08 1.69
CA TYR A 57 8.29 -6.33 1.48
C TYR A 57 8.91 -5.86 2.80
N ALA A 58 8.11 -5.22 3.65
CA ALA A 58 8.54 -4.72 4.96
C ALA A 58 9.07 -5.82 5.87
N VAL A 59 8.40 -6.98 5.93
CA VAL A 59 8.87 -8.14 6.69
C VAL A 59 10.20 -8.66 6.15
N ASN A 60 10.35 -8.75 4.83
CA ASN A 60 11.57 -9.22 4.19
C ASN A 60 12.76 -8.28 4.46
N VAL A 61 12.57 -6.97 4.32
CA VAL A 61 13.60 -5.98 4.62
C VAL A 61 13.98 -6.01 6.10
N LYS A 62 12.99 -6.05 7.00
CA LYS A 62 13.23 -6.17 8.45
C LYS A 62 14.08 -7.40 8.78
N THR A 63 13.68 -8.55 8.24
CA THR A 63 14.38 -9.83 8.50
C THR A 63 15.83 -9.77 8.01
N LYS A 64 16.07 -9.22 6.82
CA LYS A 64 17.43 -9.02 6.30
C LYS A 64 18.25 -8.09 7.20
N GLY A 65 17.69 -6.96 7.61
CA GLY A 65 18.38 -6.01 8.51
C GLY A 65 18.75 -6.65 9.86
N ILE A 66 17.83 -7.40 10.46
CA ILE A 66 18.08 -8.15 11.71
C ILE A 66 19.22 -9.16 11.52
N LEU A 67 19.17 -9.96 10.45
CA LEU A 67 20.22 -10.94 10.15
C LEU A 67 21.59 -10.28 9.95
N SER A 68 21.64 -9.12 9.29
CA SER A 68 22.88 -8.36 9.12
C SER A 68 23.45 -7.87 10.46
N ILE A 69 22.60 -7.40 11.37
CA ILE A 69 23.03 -6.98 12.72
C ILE A 69 23.54 -8.19 13.52
N GLN A 70 22.81 -9.31 13.51
CA GLN A 70 23.20 -10.54 14.22
C GLN A 70 24.51 -11.14 13.69
N THR A 71 24.70 -11.14 12.36
CA THR A 71 25.98 -11.60 11.78
C THR A 71 27.13 -10.71 12.24
N GLY A 72 26.92 -9.38 12.27
CA GLY A 72 27.94 -8.47 12.80
C GLY A 72 28.15 -8.59 14.31
N GLU A 73 27.16 -9.05 15.09
CA GLU A 73 27.32 -9.39 16.52
C GLU A 73 28.22 -10.61 16.71
N ASP A 74 28.03 -11.65 15.91
CA ASP A 74 28.89 -12.84 15.92
C ASP A 74 30.34 -12.47 15.57
N GLU A 75 30.55 -11.60 14.57
CA GLU A 75 31.87 -11.10 14.19
C GLU A 75 32.53 -10.29 15.32
N VAL A 76 31.80 -9.36 15.93
CA VAL A 76 32.28 -8.57 17.07
C VAL A 76 32.66 -9.47 18.25
N THR A 77 31.81 -10.44 18.58
CA THR A 77 32.06 -11.39 19.66
C THR A 77 33.32 -12.20 19.40
N SER A 78 33.48 -12.72 18.17
CA SER A 78 34.69 -13.44 17.78
C SER A 78 35.95 -12.58 17.85
N GLU A 79 35.88 -11.29 17.51
CA GLU A 79 37.02 -10.37 17.59
C GLU A 79 37.40 -10.07 19.04
N LEU A 80 36.40 -9.88 19.92
CA LEU A 80 36.65 -9.70 21.36
C LEU A 80 37.33 -10.92 21.98
N ASP A 81 36.88 -12.14 21.65
CA ASP A 81 37.49 -13.38 22.13
C ASP A 81 38.93 -13.54 21.63
N ALA A 82 39.19 -13.20 20.36
CA ALA A 82 40.54 -13.23 19.80
C ALA A 82 41.49 -12.26 20.51
N LEU A 83 41.02 -11.05 20.86
CA LEU A 83 41.82 -10.05 21.59
C LEU A 83 42.12 -10.51 23.02
N LYS A 84 41.18 -11.16 23.70
CA LYS A 84 41.41 -11.76 25.03
C LYS A 84 42.45 -12.88 24.96
N ALA A 85 42.28 -13.81 24.01
CA ALA A 85 43.22 -14.90 23.79
C ALA A 85 44.64 -14.41 23.45
N LEU A 86 44.74 -13.28 22.73
CA LEU A 86 46.04 -12.65 22.43
C LEU A 86 46.74 -12.16 23.71
N GLY A 87 46.02 -11.50 24.62
CA GLY A 87 46.55 -11.08 25.92
C GLY A 87 47.00 -12.27 26.77
N GLU A 88 46.18 -13.33 26.84
CA GLU A 88 46.52 -14.58 27.53
C GLU A 88 47.78 -15.22 26.95
N SER A 89 47.89 -15.31 25.63
CA SER A 89 49.06 -15.86 24.94
C SER A 89 50.33 -15.02 25.16
N ALA A 90 50.19 -13.71 25.35
CA ALA A 90 51.29 -12.81 25.69
C ALA A 90 51.63 -12.80 27.19
N GLY A 91 50.83 -13.47 28.02
CA GLY A 91 51.03 -13.52 29.48
C GLY A 91 50.74 -12.19 30.18
N VAL A 92 49.89 -11.34 29.59
CA VAL A 92 49.51 -10.03 30.12
C VAL A 92 48.01 -9.94 30.38
N ASP A 93 47.63 -9.17 31.41
CA ASP A 93 46.22 -8.91 31.71
C ASP A 93 45.71 -7.74 30.87
N VAL A 94 44.74 -8.01 30.00
CA VAL A 94 44.09 -7.03 29.11
C VAL A 94 42.67 -6.67 29.55
N SER A 95 42.19 -7.19 30.69
CA SER A 95 40.79 -7.05 31.14
C SER A 95 40.31 -5.60 31.23
N TYR A 96 41.20 -4.67 31.59
CA TYR A 96 40.86 -3.25 31.70
C TYR A 96 40.52 -2.59 30.35
N CYS A 97 40.92 -3.18 29.21
CA CYS A 97 40.58 -2.68 27.88
C CYS A 97 39.11 -2.94 27.52
N PHE A 98 38.52 -3.99 28.07
CA PHE A 98 37.17 -4.48 27.74
C PHE A 98 36.09 -3.79 28.57
N GLY A 99 36.11 -3.95 29.90
CA GLY A 99 35.22 -3.25 30.84
C GLY A 99 33.81 -2.92 30.31
N ALA A 100 33.41 -1.64 30.45
CA ALA A 100 32.11 -1.15 29.97
C ALA A 100 31.96 -1.14 28.43
N ARG A 101 33.05 -1.26 27.66
CA ARG A 101 33.01 -1.29 26.19
C ARG A 101 32.45 -2.61 25.70
N GLU A 102 32.84 -3.71 26.33
CA GLU A 102 32.30 -5.04 26.03
C GLU A 102 30.80 -5.10 26.36
N GLU A 103 30.39 -4.62 27.53
CA GLU A 103 28.96 -4.54 27.90
C GLU A 103 28.16 -3.69 26.89
N TYR A 104 28.70 -2.56 26.44
CA TYR A 104 28.08 -1.76 25.39
C TYR A 104 27.93 -2.55 24.09
N LEU A 105 28.98 -3.22 23.63
CA LEU A 105 28.96 -4.02 22.40
C LEU A 105 27.97 -5.19 22.49
N THR A 106 27.86 -5.85 23.63
CA THR A 106 26.90 -6.94 23.86
C THR A 106 25.45 -6.47 23.83
N ASN A 107 25.15 -5.27 24.31
CA ASN A 107 23.78 -4.76 24.36
C ASN A 107 23.34 -4.04 23.07
N LEU A 108 24.29 -3.49 22.31
CA LEU A 108 24.02 -2.67 21.12
C LEU A 108 23.15 -3.36 20.05
N PRO A 109 23.35 -4.65 19.69
CA PRO A 109 22.50 -5.33 18.70
C PRO A 109 21.02 -5.26 19.05
N GLY A 110 20.68 -5.53 20.32
CA GLY A 110 19.29 -5.51 20.80
C GLY A 110 18.64 -4.14 20.66
N VAL A 111 19.36 -3.08 21.03
CA VAL A 111 18.87 -1.69 20.91
C VAL A 111 18.65 -1.32 19.45
N VAL A 112 19.60 -1.61 18.57
CA VAL A 112 19.49 -1.23 17.15
C VAL A 112 18.42 -2.06 16.42
N ILE A 113 18.25 -3.33 16.78
CA ILE A 113 17.15 -4.17 16.28
C ILE A 113 15.81 -3.58 16.69
N GLU A 114 15.61 -3.22 17.96
CA GLU A 114 14.35 -2.61 18.41
C GLU A 114 14.04 -1.31 17.63
N GLU A 115 15.04 -0.44 17.45
CA GLU A 115 14.89 0.78 16.67
C GLU A 115 14.54 0.51 15.19
N LEU A 116 15.13 -0.52 14.58
CA LEU A 116 14.79 -0.98 13.24
C LEU A 116 13.33 -1.44 13.15
N GLU A 117 12.89 -2.27 14.10
CA GLU A 117 11.51 -2.76 14.13
C GLU A 117 10.50 -1.63 14.27
N GLN A 118 10.76 -0.65 15.14
CA GLN A 118 9.90 0.52 15.32
C GLN A 118 9.84 1.39 14.07
N CYS A 119 10.97 1.61 13.39
CA CYS A 119 11.02 2.37 12.14
C CYS A 119 10.16 1.72 11.04
N ILE A 120 10.28 0.40 10.87
CA ILE A 120 9.50 -0.34 9.87
C ILE A 120 8.01 -0.40 10.27
N LEU A 121 7.69 -0.59 11.55
CA LEU A 121 6.32 -0.58 12.04
C LEU A 121 5.63 0.76 11.76
N GLY A 122 6.33 1.88 11.96
CA GLY A 122 5.80 3.21 11.64
C GLY A 122 5.40 3.36 10.17
N ASN A 123 6.24 2.85 9.25
CA ASN A 123 5.91 2.85 7.83
C ASN A 123 4.73 1.92 7.49
N ALA A 124 4.61 0.77 8.15
CA ALA A 124 3.46 -0.12 8.00
C ALA A 124 2.13 0.50 8.47
N GLN A 125 2.16 1.27 9.56
CA GLN A 125 1.00 2.03 10.00
C GLN A 125 0.61 3.12 8.99
N GLU A 126 1.59 3.76 8.36
CA GLU A 126 1.32 4.77 7.33
C GLU A 126 0.73 4.15 6.06
N ALA A 127 1.23 2.98 5.62
CA ALA A 127 0.64 2.22 4.52
C ALA A 127 -0.84 1.91 4.77
N SER A 128 -1.18 1.48 5.99
CA SER A 128 -2.57 1.23 6.38
C SER A 128 -3.44 2.48 6.30
N LYS A 129 -2.95 3.65 6.74
CA LYS A 129 -3.68 4.92 6.62
C LYS A 129 -3.89 5.34 5.17
N ILE A 130 -2.88 5.18 4.32
CA ILE A 130 -2.99 5.47 2.88
C ILE A 130 -4.08 4.60 2.26
N SER A 131 -4.03 3.29 2.49
CA SER A 131 -5.01 2.34 1.96
C SER A 131 -6.43 2.71 2.39
N SER A 132 -6.68 2.91 3.69
CA SER A 132 -8.00 3.32 4.19
C SER A 132 -8.45 4.69 3.67
N SER A 133 -7.55 5.66 3.55
CA SER A 133 -7.89 6.99 3.02
C SER A 133 -8.28 6.92 1.55
N ILE A 134 -7.57 6.13 0.74
CA ILE A 134 -7.86 6.02 -0.69
C ILE A 134 -9.15 5.22 -0.91
N GLN A 135 -9.34 4.11 -0.18
CA GLN A 135 -10.57 3.32 -0.22
C GLN A 135 -11.79 4.20 0.06
N TYR A 136 -11.76 5.00 1.15
CA TYR A 136 -12.85 5.93 1.45
C TYR A 136 -13.17 6.88 0.29
N ILE A 137 -12.14 7.48 -0.35
CA ILE A 137 -12.34 8.40 -1.48
C ILE A 137 -12.94 7.70 -2.70
N VAL A 138 -12.59 6.44 -2.93
CA VAL A 138 -13.13 5.60 -4.01
C VAL A 138 -14.58 5.24 -3.73
N ASP A 139 -14.91 4.78 -2.52
CA ASP A 139 -16.24 4.30 -2.16
C ASP A 139 -17.30 5.41 -2.26
N ILE A 140 -16.97 6.62 -1.78
CA ILE A 140 -17.90 7.74 -1.82
C ILE A 140 -18.24 8.22 -3.24
N LYS A 141 -17.58 7.69 -4.28
CA LYS A 141 -17.92 8.02 -5.68
C LYS A 141 -19.29 7.49 -6.08
N ILE A 142 -19.79 6.43 -5.43
CA ILE A 142 -21.13 5.93 -5.69
C ILE A 142 -22.22 6.97 -5.39
N ASN A 143 -21.98 7.88 -4.44
CA ASN A 143 -22.92 8.93 -4.07
C ASN A 143 -23.29 9.85 -5.25
N LYS A 144 -22.41 10.00 -6.25
CA LYS A 144 -22.72 10.77 -7.47
C LYS A 144 -23.76 10.06 -8.33
N VAL A 145 -23.71 8.73 -8.39
CA VAL A 145 -24.70 7.90 -9.09
C VAL A 145 -26.05 7.98 -8.37
N ASP A 146 -26.05 7.87 -7.05
CA ASP A 146 -27.27 7.96 -6.25
C ASP A 146 -27.91 9.36 -6.34
N ALA A 147 -27.10 10.41 -6.41
CA ALA A 147 -27.59 11.76 -6.65
C ALA A 147 -28.25 11.91 -8.04
N LEU A 148 -27.70 11.28 -9.08
CA LEU A 148 -28.30 11.26 -10.42
C LEU A 148 -29.61 10.46 -10.45
N GLN A 149 -29.67 9.35 -9.71
CA GLN A 149 -30.92 8.60 -9.52
C GLN A 149 -32.01 9.48 -8.92
N PHE A 150 -31.70 10.12 -7.80
CA PHE A 150 -32.66 10.98 -7.11
C PHE A 150 -33.15 12.12 -8.01
N GLN A 151 -32.26 12.74 -8.80
CA GLN A 151 -32.66 13.77 -9.76
C GLN A 151 -33.59 13.22 -10.85
N LEU A 152 -33.34 12.01 -11.36
CA LEU A 152 -34.17 11.39 -12.38
C LEU A 152 -35.57 11.04 -11.84
N GLU A 153 -35.64 10.57 -10.60
CA GLU A 153 -36.90 10.26 -9.90
C GLU A 153 -37.78 11.49 -9.65
N LEU A 154 -37.20 12.69 -9.63
CA LEU A 154 -37.94 13.95 -9.50
C LEU A 154 -38.49 14.47 -10.84
N CYS A 155 -38.08 13.91 -11.98
CA CYS A 155 -38.59 14.34 -13.27
C CYS A 155 -39.97 13.74 -13.57
N ASP A 156 -40.84 14.55 -14.17
CA ASP A 156 -42.02 14.01 -14.87
C ASP A 156 -41.55 13.09 -16.02
N PRO A 157 -42.05 11.85 -16.13
CA PRO A 157 -41.67 10.88 -17.17
C PRO A 157 -41.66 11.39 -18.60
N ASP A 158 -42.53 12.37 -18.92
CA ASP A 158 -42.68 12.93 -20.26
C ASP A 158 -41.90 14.26 -20.44
N SER A 159 -41.24 14.76 -19.39
CA SER A 159 -40.52 16.04 -19.42
C SER A 159 -39.11 15.88 -19.98
N GLU A 160 -39.00 15.96 -21.30
CA GLU A 160 -37.72 15.94 -22.02
C GLU A 160 -36.73 17.01 -21.51
N ALA A 161 -37.25 18.20 -21.17
CA ALA A 161 -36.44 19.30 -20.63
C ALA A 161 -35.82 18.98 -19.26
N CYS A 162 -36.45 18.11 -18.47
CA CYS A 162 -35.93 17.64 -17.18
C CYS A 162 -34.94 16.48 -17.35
N ILE A 163 -35.27 15.52 -18.20
CA ILE A 163 -34.51 14.26 -18.33
C ILE A 163 -33.22 14.43 -19.14
N LYS A 164 -33.22 15.21 -20.22
CA LYS A 164 -32.05 15.34 -21.12
C LYS A 164 -30.77 15.81 -20.42
N PRO A 165 -30.78 16.84 -19.56
CA PRO A 165 -29.58 17.25 -18.83
C PRO A 165 -29.02 16.14 -17.94
N ILE A 166 -29.89 15.35 -17.30
CA ILE A 166 -29.49 14.23 -16.44
C ILE A 166 -28.84 13.12 -17.27
N VAL A 167 -29.40 12.81 -18.45
CA VAL A 167 -28.81 11.83 -19.38
C VAL A 167 -27.41 12.26 -19.83
N GLN A 168 -27.22 13.54 -20.16
CA GLN A 168 -25.90 14.07 -20.52
C GLN A 168 -24.91 13.92 -19.37
N GLU A 169 -25.33 14.23 -18.15
CA GLU A 169 -24.50 14.05 -16.96
C GLU A 169 -24.17 12.57 -16.69
N ILE A 170 -25.12 11.65 -16.87
CA ILE A 170 -24.87 10.20 -16.78
C ILE A 170 -23.81 9.76 -17.79
N GLU A 171 -23.89 10.23 -19.03
CA GLU A 171 -22.92 9.91 -20.07
C GLU A 171 -21.52 10.45 -19.75
N LEU A 172 -21.43 11.66 -19.20
CA LEU A 172 -20.17 12.24 -18.72
C LEU A 172 -19.59 11.44 -17.55
N GLU A 173 -20.40 11.10 -16.55
CA GLU A 173 -19.95 10.40 -15.34
C GLU A 173 -19.57 8.94 -15.60
N THR A 174 -20.07 8.34 -16.69
CA THR A 174 -19.63 7.01 -17.16
C THR A 174 -18.13 6.99 -17.48
N ILE A 175 -17.55 8.15 -17.82
CA ILE A 175 -16.13 8.31 -18.09
C ILE A 175 -15.42 8.92 -16.88
N ASN A 176 -15.99 9.96 -16.27
CA ASN A 176 -15.31 10.74 -15.24
C ASN A 176 -15.13 9.97 -13.93
N ILE A 177 -16.13 9.22 -13.47
CA ILE A 177 -16.01 8.48 -12.20
C ILE A 177 -14.93 7.41 -12.28
N PRO A 178 -14.92 6.50 -13.28
CA PRO A 178 -13.84 5.50 -13.39
C PRO A 178 -12.45 6.12 -13.51
N ASN A 179 -12.31 7.20 -14.29
CA ASN A 179 -11.03 7.91 -14.41
C ASN A 179 -10.58 8.53 -13.09
N SER A 180 -11.52 9.09 -12.31
CA SER A 180 -11.22 9.62 -10.99
C SER A 180 -10.79 8.53 -10.02
N ILE A 181 -11.41 7.35 -10.05
CA ILE A 181 -11.03 6.18 -9.22
C ILE A 181 -9.62 5.73 -9.61
N SER A 182 -9.38 5.52 -10.91
CA SER A 182 -8.08 5.14 -11.45
C SER A 182 -6.96 6.11 -11.03
N THR A 183 -7.24 7.41 -11.06
CA THR A 183 -6.29 8.44 -10.60
C THR A 183 -5.94 8.29 -9.11
N GLN A 184 -6.90 7.93 -8.25
CA GLN A 184 -6.61 7.69 -6.83
C GLN A 184 -5.76 6.42 -6.64
N ILE A 185 -5.99 5.38 -7.44
CA ILE A 185 -5.16 4.18 -7.41
C ILE A 185 -3.73 4.46 -7.87
N VAL A 186 -3.54 5.21 -8.96
CA VAL A 186 -2.20 5.65 -9.40
C VAL A 186 -1.49 6.43 -8.30
N ARG A 187 -2.20 7.33 -7.62
CA ARG A 187 -1.66 8.05 -6.46
C ARG A 187 -1.27 7.12 -5.32
N ALA A 188 -2.11 6.12 -5.00
CA ALA A 188 -1.81 5.14 -3.97
C ALA A 188 -0.51 4.40 -4.30
N ASN A 189 -0.34 3.89 -5.53
CA ASN A 189 0.91 3.23 -5.97
C ASN A 189 2.14 4.09 -5.65
N GLY A 190 2.14 5.37 -6.06
CA GLY A 190 3.27 6.26 -5.81
C GLY A 190 3.58 6.47 -4.32
N LEU A 191 2.56 6.51 -3.46
CA LEU A 191 2.75 6.61 -2.01
C LEU A 191 3.31 5.31 -1.42
N PHE A 192 2.91 4.14 -1.94
CA PHE A 192 3.46 2.86 -1.55
C PHE A 192 4.93 2.73 -1.97
N ASP A 193 5.29 3.16 -3.19
CA ASP A 193 6.68 3.21 -3.66
C ASP A 193 7.57 4.07 -2.74
N GLU A 194 7.08 5.24 -2.32
CA GLU A 194 7.78 6.11 -1.36
C GLU A 194 7.99 5.42 0.00
N LEU A 195 7.00 4.66 0.48
CA LEU A 195 7.13 3.90 1.72
C LEU A 195 8.10 2.72 1.60
N GLU A 196 8.17 2.04 0.46
CA GLU A 196 9.16 0.96 0.25
C GLU A 196 10.59 1.51 0.37
N VAL A 197 10.85 2.67 -0.24
CA VAL A 197 12.14 3.36 -0.11
C VAL A 197 12.43 3.71 1.35
N SER A 198 11.42 4.20 2.08
CA SER A 198 11.54 4.53 3.50
C SER A 198 11.87 3.30 4.36
N VAL A 199 11.21 2.16 4.11
CA VAL A 199 11.46 0.89 4.79
C VAL A 199 12.88 0.38 4.53
N GLN A 200 13.35 0.43 3.27
CA GLN A 200 14.73 0.09 2.95
C GLN A 200 15.72 1.01 3.68
N SER A 201 15.44 2.32 3.70
CA SER A 201 16.26 3.30 4.41
C SER A 201 16.33 3.04 5.91
N CYS A 202 15.23 2.63 6.56
CA CYS A 202 15.24 2.18 7.97
C CYS A 202 16.27 1.07 8.18
N SER A 203 16.26 0.04 7.33
CA SER A 203 17.21 -1.09 7.41
C SER A 203 18.64 -0.64 7.19
N ASP A 204 18.92 0.06 6.09
CA ASP A 204 20.28 0.47 5.73
C ASP A 204 20.89 1.38 6.79
N LEU A 205 20.11 2.33 7.31
CA LEU A 205 20.54 3.24 8.37
C LEU A 205 20.90 2.48 9.64
N LYS A 206 20.07 1.52 10.07
CA LYS A 206 20.27 0.81 11.34
C LYS A 206 21.42 -0.18 11.25
N VAL A 207 21.54 -0.91 10.15
CA VAL A 207 22.72 -1.75 9.90
C VAL A 207 24.00 -0.89 9.89
N SER A 208 23.99 0.25 9.19
CA SER A 208 25.13 1.16 9.16
C SER A 208 25.48 1.76 10.54
N GLN A 209 24.47 2.15 11.32
CA GLN A 209 24.63 2.65 12.69
C GLN A 209 25.27 1.59 13.60
N TYR A 210 24.82 0.34 13.49
CA TYR A 210 25.42 -0.78 14.21
C TYR A 210 26.89 -0.96 13.83
N THR A 211 27.19 -1.17 12.54
CA THR A 211 28.56 -1.42 12.05
C THR A 211 29.52 -0.29 12.40
N SER A 212 29.09 0.96 12.26
CA SER A 212 29.94 2.12 12.57
C SER A 212 30.22 2.23 14.07
N SER A 213 29.21 2.03 14.91
CA SER A 213 29.34 2.09 16.37
C SER A 213 30.25 0.98 16.90
N THR A 214 30.07 -0.26 16.42
CA THR A 214 30.90 -1.39 16.83
C THR A 214 32.35 -1.20 16.38
N SER A 215 32.57 -0.77 15.15
CA SER A 215 33.92 -0.53 14.60
C SER A 215 34.72 0.49 15.41
N VAL A 216 34.07 1.56 15.88
CA VAL A 216 34.74 2.57 16.72
C VAL A 216 35.18 1.95 18.05
N VAL A 217 34.29 1.23 18.72
CA VAL A 217 34.57 0.66 20.05
C VAL A 217 35.60 -0.48 19.96
N LEU A 218 35.49 -1.36 18.96
CA LEU A 218 36.47 -2.43 18.72
C LEU A 218 37.85 -1.86 18.45
N LYS A 219 37.96 -0.81 17.63
CA LYS A 219 39.23 -0.14 17.37
C LYS A 219 39.87 0.37 18.66
N ASP A 220 39.09 0.98 19.54
CA ASP A 220 39.58 1.48 20.83
C ASP A 220 40.07 0.33 21.74
N ILE A 221 39.35 -0.80 21.78
CA ILE A 221 39.77 -2.01 22.51
C ILE A 221 41.07 -2.55 21.92
N THR A 222 41.14 -2.73 20.60
CA THR A 222 42.33 -3.24 19.89
C THR A 222 43.55 -2.37 20.14
N GLN A 223 43.41 -1.04 20.09
CA GLN A 223 44.50 -0.11 20.39
C GLN A 223 44.97 -0.23 21.85
N CYS A 224 44.03 -0.36 22.78
CA CYS A 224 44.34 -0.58 24.19
C CYS A 224 45.12 -1.89 24.41
N VAL A 225 44.64 -3.01 23.84
CA VAL A 225 45.28 -4.33 23.93
C VAL A 225 46.70 -4.27 23.36
N ASN A 226 46.87 -3.71 22.16
CA ASN A 226 48.17 -3.59 21.52
C ASN A 226 49.16 -2.75 22.34
N SER A 227 48.69 -1.71 23.03
CA SER A 227 49.56 -0.87 23.88
C SER A 227 50.14 -1.61 25.09
N ILE A 228 49.48 -2.68 25.53
CA ILE A 228 49.94 -3.53 26.65
C ILE A 228 50.93 -4.58 26.15
N ILE A 229 50.63 -5.18 25.00
CA ILE A 229 51.40 -6.30 24.45
C ILE A 229 52.75 -5.82 23.87
N GLY A 230 52.79 -4.64 23.23
CA GLY A 230 53.99 -4.09 22.61
C GLY A 230 54.10 -4.44 21.13
#